data_AF-N4WZ38-F1
#
_entry.id   AF-N4WZ38-F1
#
_cell.length_a   1.000
_cell.length_b   1.000
_cell.length_c   1.000
_cell.angle_alpha   90.00
_cell.angle_beta   90.00
_cell.angle_gamma   90.00
#
_symmetry.space_group_name_H-M   'P 1'
#
loop_
_entity.id
_entity.type
_entity.pdbx_description
1 polymer ?
#
loop_
_entity_poly.entity_id
_entity_poly.type
_entity_poly.pdbx_seq_one_letter_code
_entity_poly.pdbx_strand_id
1 'polypeptide(L)'
;ELAMQAASVDLSSTSWLDSSILVEKVNNLKEISLGNCRLLYGSERGKFYDIVIGEDEKTKSFGAVLTCNQDNQTKLLRTSTSNCPVNAVRNLVSDLQKDTAKLFLKYGVGSQLEGQQGYTDKDTGEFQLWGTAYDKRRNGPDDDTMGLV
;
A
#
# COMPACT_ATOMS: atom_id res chain seq x y z
N GLU A 1 3.61 29.64 5.18
CA GLU A 1 2.30 29.98 5.79
C GLU A 1 1.09 29.51 4.98
N LEU A 2 1.06 29.61 3.64
CA LEU A 2 -0.06 29.09 2.81
C LEU A 2 -0.29 27.56 2.89
N ALA A 3 0.73 26.76 3.24
CA ALA A 3 0.57 25.32 3.41
C ALA A 3 -0.17 24.91 4.70
N MET A 4 -0.20 25.79 5.71
CA MET A 4 -0.88 25.53 6.98
C MET A 4 -2.39 25.82 6.91
N GLN A 5 -2.83 26.69 6.00
CA GLN A 5 -4.25 27.00 5.81
C GLN A 5 -5.05 25.89 5.10
N ALA A 6 -4.38 24.94 4.45
CA ALA A 6 -5.04 23.76 3.87
C ALA A 6 -5.38 22.67 4.91
N ALA A 7 -4.98 22.85 6.19
CA ALA A 7 -5.14 21.84 7.23
C ALA A 7 -6.32 22.12 8.20
N SER A 8 -7.02 23.24 8.05
CA SER A 8 -8.19 23.58 8.87
C SER A 8 -9.46 23.68 8.03
N VAL A 9 -9.65 22.77 7.07
CA VAL A 9 -10.98 22.56 6.50
C VAL A 9 -11.83 21.98 7.62
N ASP A 10 -12.81 22.76 8.07
CA ASP A 10 -13.81 22.34 9.05
C ASP A 10 -14.66 21.23 8.43
N LEU A 11 -14.18 19.98 8.58
CA LEU A 11 -14.76 18.73 8.09
C LEU A 11 -16.10 18.38 8.78
N SER A 12 -16.65 19.27 9.62
CA SER A 12 -17.83 18.97 10.42
C SER A 12 -19.14 18.99 9.63
N SER A 13 -19.17 19.54 8.41
CA SER A 13 -20.40 19.67 7.60
C SER A 13 -20.27 19.46 6.09
N THR A 14 -19.05 19.44 5.54
CA THR A 14 -18.80 19.25 4.09
C THR A 14 -17.99 17.99 3.84
N SER A 15 -18.33 17.28 2.77
CA SER A 15 -17.64 16.03 2.42
C SER A 15 -16.20 16.35 2.07
N TRP A 16 -15.25 15.52 2.52
CA TRP A 16 -13.84 15.69 2.14
C TRP A 16 -13.62 15.61 0.63
N LEU A 17 -14.55 14.97 -0.10
CA LEU A 17 -14.58 14.86 -1.56
C LEU A 17 -14.80 16.20 -2.25
N ASP A 18 -15.39 17.18 -1.56
CA ASP A 18 -15.61 18.53 -2.10
C ASP A 18 -14.29 19.33 -2.19
N SER A 19 -13.24 18.86 -1.50
CA SER A 19 -11.92 19.47 -1.54
C SER A 19 -11.03 18.81 -2.59
N SER A 20 -10.85 19.48 -3.74
CA SER A 20 -9.94 19.03 -4.81
C SER A 20 -8.52 18.77 -4.31
N ILE A 21 -8.03 19.58 -3.37
CA ILE A 21 -6.70 19.45 -2.77
C ILE A 21 -6.57 18.14 -1.97
N LEU A 22 -7.61 17.77 -1.20
CA LEU A 22 -7.58 16.53 -0.42
C LEU A 22 -7.67 15.31 -1.34
N VAL A 23 -8.53 15.38 -2.37
CA VAL A 23 -8.68 14.33 -3.38
C VAL A 23 -7.38 14.11 -4.14
N GLU A 24 -6.71 15.17 -4.59
CA GLU A 24 -5.42 15.08 -5.29
C GLU A 24 -4.34 14.45 -4.40
N LYS A 25 -4.24 14.89 -3.13
CA LYS A 25 -3.28 14.30 -2.17
C LYS A 25 -3.52 12.81 -1.96
N VAL A 26 -4.78 12.39 -1.83
CA VAL A 26 -5.14 10.98 -1.71
C VAL A 26 -4.74 10.21 -2.97
N ASN A 27 -5.04 10.72 -4.15
CA ASN A 27 -4.72 10.06 -5.42
C ASN A 27 -3.21 9.87 -5.58
N ASN A 28 -2.41 10.90 -5.30
CA ASN A 28 -0.95 10.80 -5.34
C ASN A 28 -0.42 9.73 -4.37
N LEU A 29 -0.99 9.63 -3.17
CA LEU A 29 -0.62 8.58 -2.21
C LEU A 29 -1.00 7.18 -2.70
N LYS A 30 -2.17 7.02 -3.33
CA LYS A 30 -2.59 5.75 -3.94
C LYS A 30 -1.60 5.28 -4.99
N GLU A 31 -1.16 6.16 -5.88
CA GLU A 31 -0.20 5.83 -6.93
C GLU A 31 1.13 5.32 -6.36
N ILE A 32 1.66 6.01 -5.35
CA ILE A 32 2.88 5.59 -4.63
C ILE A 32 2.71 4.21 -3.99
N SER A 33 1.51 3.90 -3.49
CA SER A 33 1.25 2.62 -2.82
C SER A 33 1.32 1.40 -3.74
N LEU A 34 0.93 1.55 -5.02
CA LEU A 34 0.77 0.42 -5.94
C LEU A 34 2.08 -0.33 -6.21
N GLY A 35 3.19 0.39 -6.36
CA GLY A 35 4.51 -0.22 -6.53
C GLY A 35 4.91 -1.07 -5.32
N ASN A 36 4.74 -0.54 -4.11
CA ASN A 36 5.02 -1.25 -2.87
C ASN A 36 4.12 -2.49 -2.71
N CYS A 37 2.83 -2.36 -3.02
CA CYS A 37 1.88 -3.48 -2.95
C CYS A 37 2.29 -4.63 -3.88
N ARG A 38 2.67 -4.31 -5.12
CA ARG A 38 3.11 -5.30 -6.10
C ARG A 38 4.37 -6.04 -5.68
N LEU A 39 5.32 -5.35 -5.05
CA LEU A 39 6.54 -5.97 -4.51
C LEU A 39 6.24 -6.89 -3.32
N LEU A 40 5.35 -6.49 -2.43
CA LEU A 40 5.04 -7.24 -1.21
C LEU A 40 4.10 -8.43 -1.47
N TYR A 41 3.07 -8.24 -2.29
CA TYR A 41 1.94 -9.15 -2.43
C TYR A 41 1.86 -9.84 -3.80
N GLY A 42 2.78 -9.51 -4.71
CA GLY A 42 2.84 -10.01 -6.07
C GLY A 42 2.13 -9.10 -7.08
N SER A 43 2.41 -9.35 -8.36
CA SER A 43 1.88 -8.60 -9.51
C SER A 43 1.21 -9.52 -10.54
N GLU A 44 0.76 -10.69 -10.10
CA GLU A 44 0.18 -11.71 -10.97
C GLU A 44 -1.05 -11.19 -11.71
N ARG A 45 -1.24 -11.68 -12.93
CA ARG A 45 -2.38 -11.31 -13.78
C ARG A 45 -3.68 -11.58 -13.04
N GLY A 46 -4.56 -10.58 -13.02
CA GLY A 46 -5.88 -10.68 -12.38
C GLY A 46 -5.92 -10.24 -10.92
N LYS A 47 -4.77 -9.89 -10.30
CA LYS A 47 -4.75 -9.20 -9.00
C LYS A 47 -4.82 -7.69 -9.19
N PHE A 48 -5.78 -7.06 -8.52
CA PHE A 48 -5.98 -5.62 -8.54
C PHE A 48 -5.90 -5.07 -7.12
N TYR A 49 -5.00 -4.10 -6.91
CA TYR A 49 -4.81 -3.43 -5.64
C TYR A 49 -5.42 -2.03 -5.67
N ASP A 50 -6.16 -1.67 -4.62
CA ASP A 50 -6.67 -0.30 -4.42
C ASP A 50 -6.80 -0.01 -2.92
N ILE A 51 -6.74 1.27 -2.57
CA ILE A 51 -7.02 1.78 -1.23
C ILE A 51 -8.44 2.36 -1.22
N VAL A 52 -9.35 1.71 -0.50
CA VAL A 52 -10.71 2.21 -0.29
C VAL A 52 -10.72 3.11 0.94
N ILE A 53 -11.41 4.24 0.87
CA ILE A 53 -11.53 5.19 1.99
C ILE A 53 -13.00 5.27 2.38
N GLY A 54 -13.28 5.05 3.66
CA GLY A 54 -14.61 5.22 4.25
C GLY A 54 -14.56 6.20 5.41
N GLU A 55 -15.64 6.94 5.62
CA GLU A 55 -15.86 7.76 6.82
C GLU A 55 -16.80 7.00 7.77
N ASP A 56 -16.44 6.93 9.05
CA ASP A 56 -17.37 6.60 10.12
C ASP A 56 -18.03 7.89 10.62
N GLU A 57 -19.30 8.07 10.24
CA GLU A 57 -20.08 9.27 10.57
C GLU A 57 -20.24 9.48 12.08
N LYS A 58 -20.19 8.42 12.90
CA LYS A 58 -20.38 8.53 14.36
C LYS A 58 -19.15 9.09 15.03
N THR A 59 -17.98 8.60 14.64
CA THR A 59 -16.69 8.97 15.26
C THR A 59 -15.98 10.09 14.51
N LYS A 60 -16.47 10.45 13.31
CA LYS A 60 -15.83 11.39 12.38
C LYS A 60 -14.39 10.99 12.08
N SER A 61 -14.17 9.67 11.99
CA SER A 61 -12.89 9.09 11.62
C SER A 61 -12.96 8.48 10.23
N PHE A 62 -11.81 8.43 9.56
CA PHE A 62 -11.64 7.89 8.24
C PHE A 62 -10.85 6.59 8.33
N GLY A 63 -11.36 5.54 7.71
CA GLY A 63 -10.65 4.28 7.49
C GLY A 63 -10.12 4.22 6.07
N ALA A 64 -8.81 4.03 5.91
CA ALA A 64 -8.18 3.66 4.66
C ALA A 64 -7.88 2.15 4.69
N VAL A 65 -8.35 1.42 3.68
CA VAL A 65 -8.24 -0.04 3.60
C VAL A 65 -7.60 -0.44 2.28
N LEU A 66 -6.43 -1.09 2.35
CA LEU A 66 -5.81 -1.70 1.17
C LEU A 66 -6.52 -3.00 0.85
N THR A 67 -6.98 -3.13 -0.38
CA THR A 67 -7.67 -4.32 -0.89
C THR A 67 -6.87 -4.99 -2.00
N CYS A 68 -6.98 -6.30 -2.09
CA CYS A 68 -6.62 -7.08 -3.26
C CYS A 68 -7.88 -7.78 -3.78
N ASN A 69 -8.17 -7.58 -5.06
CA ASN A 69 -9.30 -8.18 -5.75
C ASN A 69 -8.78 -9.18 -6.77
N GLN A 70 -9.31 -10.41 -6.72
CA GLN A 70 -8.97 -11.49 -7.65
C GLN A 70 -10.15 -12.47 -7.72
N ASP A 71 -10.55 -12.88 -8.93
CA ASP A 71 -11.54 -13.95 -9.15
C ASP A 71 -12.83 -13.84 -8.32
N ASN A 72 -13.45 -12.65 -8.33
CA ASN A 72 -14.66 -12.30 -7.57
C ASN A 72 -14.50 -12.32 -6.04
N GLN A 73 -13.27 -12.35 -5.54
CA GLN A 73 -12.96 -12.24 -4.12
C GLN A 73 -12.23 -10.92 -3.83
N THR A 74 -12.59 -10.31 -2.72
CA THR A 74 -11.89 -9.14 -2.18
C THR A 74 -11.27 -9.53 -0.85
N LYS A 75 -9.95 -9.32 -0.73
CA LYS A 75 -9.21 -9.51 0.50
C LYS A 75 -8.72 -8.17 1.03
N LEU A 76 -8.99 -7.91 2.31
CA LEU A 76 -8.43 -6.75 3.01
C LEU A 76 -7.02 -7.11 3.47
N LEU A 77 -6.05 -6.31 3.08
CA LEU A 77 -4.64 -6.56 3.39
C LEU A 77 -4.16 -5.72 4.57
N ARG A 78 -4.60 -4.45 4.63
CA ARG A 78 -4.19 -3.48 5.65
C ARG A 78 -5.29 -2.47 5.89
N THR A 79 -5.33 -1.96 7.12
CA THR A 79 -6.26 -0.90 7.50
C THR A 79 -5.50 0.13 8.32
N SER A 80 -5.79 1.40 8.09
CA SER A 80 -5.35 2.51 8.94
C SER A 80 -6.50 3.46 9.17
N THR A 81 -6.58 4.04 10.36
CA THR A 81 -7.61 5.01 10.72
C THR A 81 -7.00 6.34 11.13
N SER A 82 -7.72 7.43 10.88
CA SER A 82 -7.32 8.77 11.30
C SER A 82 -8.52 9.72 11.35
N ASN A 83 -8.36 10.90 11.91
CA ASN A 83 -9.36 11.97 11.85
C ASN A 83 -9.35 12.74 10.50
N CYS A 84 -8.46 12.38 9.58
CA CYS A 84 -8.34 12.98 8.26
C CYS A 84 -8.07 11.90 7.21
N PRO A 85 -8.77 11.91 6.05
CA PRO A 85 -8.62 10.87 5.04
C PRO A 85 -7.19 10.81 4.48
N VAL A 86 -6.56 11.97 4.28
CA VAL A 86 -5.17 12.05 3.83
C VAL A 86 -4.22 11.42 4.84
N ASN A 87 -4.47 11.63 6.14
CA ASN A 87 -3.62 11.04 7.19
C ASN A 87 -3.81 9.53 7.28
N ALA A 88 -5.04 9.02 7.17
CA ALA A 88 -5.31 7.58 7.15
C ALA A 88 -4.58 6.89 6.00
N VAL A 89 -4.67 7.44 4.78
CA VAL A 89 -3.96 6.90 3.61
C VAL A 89 -2.44 7.03 3.79
N ARG A 90 -1.94 8.18 4.26
CA ARG A 90 -0.49 8.39 4.46
C ARG A 90 0.10 7.38 5.44
N ASN A 91 -0.59 7.11 6.55
CA ASN A 91 -0.15 6.13 7.54
C ASN A 91 -0.05 4.74 6.92
N LEU A 92 -1.09 4.32 6.19
CA LEU A 92 -1.10 3.04 5.47
C LEU A 92 0.07 2.93 4.48
N VAL A 93 0.31 3.97 3.68
CA VAL A 93 1.40 4.00 2.68
C VAL A 93 2.77 4.00 3.36
N SER A 94 2.93 4.71 4.47
CA SER A 94 4.16 4.70 5.28
C SER A 94 4.49 3.29 5.76
N ASP A 95 3.49 2.55 6.26
CA ASP A 95 3.69 1.19 6.72
C ASP A 95 4.01 0.21 5.57
N LEU A 96 3.39 0.39 4.40
CA LEU A 96 3.78 -0.34 3.18
C LEU A 96 5.24 -0.09 2.80
N GLN A 97 5.71 1.15 2.88
CA GLN A 97 7.09 1.49 2.56
C GLN A 97 8.07 0.88 3.56
N LYS A 98 7.77 0.93 4.87
CA LYS A 98 8.59 0.28 5.90
C LYS A 98 8.74 -1.22 5.66
N ASP A 99 7.65 -1.88 5.29
CA ASP A 99 7.70 -3.32 5.00
C ASP A 99 8.41 -3.63 3.68
N THR A 100 8.25 -2.78 2.68
CA THR A 100 9.00 -2.90 1.43
C THR A 100 10.50 -2.71 1.68
N ALA A 101 10.89 -1.84 2.60
CA ALA A 101 12.29 -1.69 3.00
C ALA A 101 12.88 -3.00 3.56
N LYS A 102 12.08 -3.85 4.24
CA LYS A 102 12.53 -5.18 4.68
C LYS A 102 12.93 -6.05 3.48
N LEU A 103 12.24 -5.95 2.34
CA LEU A 103 12.62 -6.67 1.10
C LEU A 103 13.98 -6.21 0.60
N PHE A 104 14.24 -4.91 0.61
CA PHE A 104 15.51 -4.35 0.13
C PHE A 104 16.71 -4.71 1.02
N LEU A 105 16.46 -5.06 2.28
CA LEU A 105 17.49 -5.60 3.18
C LEU A 105 17.72 -7.10 2.95
N LYS A 106 16.72 -7.82 2.42
CA LYS A 106 16.81 -9.27 2.15
C LYS A 106 17.38 -9.57 0.77
N TYR A 107 17.00 -8.81 -0.24
CA TYR A 107 17.29 -9.08 -1.65
C TYR A 107 18.26 -8.06 -2.24
N GLY A 108 19.12 -8.52 -3.16
CA GLY A 108 20.14 -7.70 -3.81
C GLY A 108 19.72 -7.21 -5.19
N VAL A 109 20.58 -6.41 -5.82
CA VAL A 109 20.41 -5.98 -7.22
C VAL A 109 20.34 -7.20 -8.13
N GLY A 110 19.31 -7.26 -8.98
CA GLY A 110 19.06 -8.35 -9.93
C GLY A 110 18.33 -9.56 -9.33
N SER A 111 17.93 -9.53 -8.05
CA SER A 111 17.03 -10.56 -7.51
C SER A 111 15.68 -10.55 -8.24
N GLN A 112 15.18 -11.73 -8.60
CA GLN A 112 13.92 -11.90 -9.31
C GLN A 112 12.85 -12.42 -8.36
N LEU A 113 11.96 -11.53 -7.92
CA LEU A 113 10.89 -11.88 -6.99
C LEU A 113 9.68 -12.43 -7.72
N GLU A 114 9.15 -13.55 -7.24
CA GLU A 114 7.86 -14.09 -7.70
C GLU A 114 6.85 -14.15 -6.56
N GLY A 115 5.64 -13.68 -6.85
CA GLY A 115 4.49 -13.78 -5.96
C GLY A 115 4.63 -12.99 -4.67
N GLN A 116 3.85 -13.40 -3.67
CA GLN A 116 3.80 -12.74 -2.36
C GLN A 116 5.06 -13.04 -1.53
N GLN A 117 5.70 -12.00 -1.00
CA GLN A 117 7.01 -12.09 -0.33
C GLN A 117 6.96 -12.23 1.19
N GLY A 118 5.77 -12.09 1.78
CA GLY A 118 5.60 -12.19 3.22
C GLY A 118 4.14 -12.33 3.62
N TYR A 119 3.86 -12.31 4.91
CA TYR A 119 2.52 -12.41 5.48
C TYR A 119 2.37 -11.44 6.64
N THR A 120 1.13 -11.08 6.95
CA THR A 120 0.82 -10.37 8.19
C THR A 120 0.51 -11.40 9.26
N ASP A 121 1.27 -11.36 10.35
CA ASP A 121 1.03 -12.17 11.54
C ASP A 121 -0.34 -11.78 12.14
N LYS A 122 -1.17 -12.78 12.46
CA LYS A 122 -2.53 -12.52 12.95
C LYS A 122 -2.58 -12.10 14.40
N ASP A 123 -1.56 -12.49 15.18
CA ASP A 123 -1.49 -12.22 16.61
C ASP A 123 -0.86 -10.86 16.87
N THR A 124 0.17 -10.49 16.09
CA THR A 124 0.86 -9.20 16.24
C THR A 124 0.36 -8.13 15.29
N GLY A 125 -0.25 -8.50 14.16
CA GLY A 125 -0.62 -7.57 13.09
C GLY A 125 0.57 -7.05 12.27
N GLU A 126 1.79 -7.55 12.52
CA GLU A 126 2.99 -7.09 11.84
C GLU A 126 3.29 -7.91 10.58
N PHE A 127 3.80 -7.24 9.55
CA PHE A 127 4.22 -7.92 8.34
C PHE A 127 5.62 -8.56 8.50
N GLN A 128 5.72 -9.82 8.13
CA GLN A 128 6.92 -10.64 8.18
C GLN A 128 7.24 -11.20 6.80
N LEU A 129 8.53 -11.26 6.46
CA LEU A 129 8.97 -11.89 5.21
C LEU A 129 8.94 -13.41 5.35
N TRP A 130 8.64 -14.11 4.24
CA TRP A 130 8.84 -15.56 4.20
C TRP A 130 10.32 -15.88 4.41
N GLY A 131 10.61 -16.92 5.18
CA GLY A 131 12.00 -17.35 5.45
C GLY A 131 12.70 -17.89 4.20
N THR A 132 11.98 -18.61 3.35
CA THR A 132 12.50 -19.08 2.07
C THR A 132 12.52 -17.96 1.03
N ALA A 133 13.57 -17.92 0.20
CA ALA A 133 13.67 -16.98 -0.91
C ALA A 133 12.87 -17.53 -2.11
N TYR A 134 11.99 -16.71 -2.67
CA TYR A 134 11.47 -16.89 -4.02
C TYR A 134 12.31 -16.04 -4.99
N ASP A 135 13.64 -16.15 -4.88
CA ASP A 135 14.55 -15.53 -5.84
C ASP A 135 14.77 -16.51 -7.01
N LYS A 136 14.20 -16.19 -8.16
CA LYS A 136 14.29 -16.99 -9.38
C LYS A 136 15.55 -16.71 -10.20
N ARG A 137 16.41 -15.80 -9.76
CA ARG A 137 17.60 -15.41 -10.51
C ARG A 137 18.47 -16.64 -10.80
N ARG A 138 18.89 -16.77 -12.06
CA ARG A 138 19.86 -17.80 -12.46
C ARG A 138 21.27 -17.37 -12.04
N ASN A 139 22.07 -18.32 -11.58
CA ASN A 139 23.48 -18.04 -11.26
C ASN A 139 24.26 -17.75 -12.56
N GLY A 140 25.03 -16.66 -12.58
CA GLY A 140 25.93 -16.28 -13.67
C GLY A 140 25.64 -14.89 -14.24
N PRO A 141 26.37 -14.47 -15.30
CA PRO A 141 26.05 -13.28 -16.06
C PRO A 141 24.68 -13.47 -16.73
N ASP A 142 23.72 -12.63 -16.34
CA ASP A 142 22.37 -12.64 -16.89
C ASP A 142 22.01 -11.20 -17.26
N ASP A 143 21.20 -11.03 -18.30
CA ASP A 143 20.67 -9.72 -18.66
C ASP A 143 19.57 -9.37 -17.66
N ASP A 144 19.77 -8.31 -16.87
CA ASP A 144 18.88 -7.90 -15.77
C ASP A 144 17.42 -7.63 -16.22
N THR A 145 17.15 -7.56 -17.52
CA THR A 145 15.82 -7.32 -18.10
C THR A 145 15.25 -8.51 -18.88
N MET A 146 16.07 -9.52 -19.20
CA MET A 146 15.65 -10.69 -19.98
C MET A 146 15.12 -11.80 -19.04
N GLY A 147 14.12 -12.58 -19.47
CA GLY A 147 13.59 -13.70 -18.68
C GLY A 147 12.43 -13.37 -17.72
N LEU A 148 11.86 -12.16 -17.82
CA LEU A 148 10.54 -11.86 -17.27
C LEU A 148 9.47 -12.52 -18.16
N VAL A 149 9.03 -13.72 -17.79
CA VAL A 149 7.94 -14.49 -18.45
C VAL A 149 6.84 -14.86 -17.48
#